data_AF-A0A0B3A0J7-F1
#
_entry.id   AF-A0A0B3A0J7-F1
#
_cell.length_a   1.000
_cell.length_b   1.000
_cell.length_c   1.000
_cell.angle_alpha   90.00
_cell.angle_beta   90.00
_cell.angle_gamma   90.00
#
_symmetry.space_group_name_H-M   'P 1'
#
loop_
_entity.id
_entity.type
_entity.pdbx_description
1 polymer ?
#
loop_
_entity_poly.entity_id
_entity_poly.type
_entity_poly.pdbx_seq_one_letter_code
_entity_poly.pdbx_strand_id
1 'polypeptide(L)'
;MIDTKDWISFFVGLVLTVTGVLPLMNKFGIGPEWFKLEILPVNIFSYIVAIAGFYLMVNSVIEITNSNAIGWISFLIAVLIMASGILQVLHKFAIGPTWFELTFISDLVYYIVFTVEGIFLMIATFAMNL
;
A
#
# COMPACT_ATOMS: atom_id res chain seq x y z
N MET A 1 24.26 3.18 9.18
CA MET A 1 24.05 4.61 8.86
C MET A 1 22.87 4.59 7.91
N ILE A 2 21.80 5.30 8.23
CA ILE A 2 20.55 5.21 7.46
C ILE A 2 20.82 5.71 6.04
N ASP A 3 20.62 4.83 5.05
CA ASP A 3 20.85 5.17 3.65
C ASP A 3 19.71 6.01 3.10
N THR A 4 19.95 6.78 2.02
CA THR A 4 18.91 7.58 1.35
C THR A 4 17.70 6.73 0.93
N LYS A 5 17.90 5.45 0.56
CA LYS A 5 16.84 4.51 0.20
C LYS A 5 15.90 4.19 1.39
N ASP A 6 16.44 4.17 2.61
CA ASP A 6 15.68 3.86 3.82
C ASP A 6 14.75 5.02 4.16
N TRP A 7 15.21 6.26 3.95
CA TRP A 7 14.38 7.46 4.07
C TRP A 7 13.28 7.53 3.03
N ILE A 8 13.55 7.12 1.78
CA ILE A 8 12.51 7.02 0.76
C ILE A 8 11.42 6.03 1.20
N SER A 9 11.83 4.87 1.73
CA SER A 9 10.90 3.86 2.29
C SER A 9 10.02 4.46 3.39
N PHE A 10 10.62 5.25 4.29
CA PHE A 10 9.90 5.93 5.36
C PHE A 10 8.85 6.90 4.83
N PHE A 11 9.21 7.77 3.90
CA PHE A 11 8.27 8.77 3.36
C PHE A 11 7.15 8.11 2.54
N VAL A 12 7.46 7.04 1.79
CA VAL A 12 6.43 6.24 1.12
C VAL A 12 5.49 5.60 2.16
N GLY A 13 6.05 5.02 3.22
CA GLY A 13 5.28 4.45 4.33
C GLY A 13 4.39 5.48 5.04
N LEU A 14 4.90 6.70 5.25
CA LEU A 14 4.15 7.81 5.83
C LEU A 14 2.95 8.19 4.95
N VAL A 15 3.16 8.34 3.64
CA VAL A 15 2.08 8.67 2.69
C VAL A 15 1.02 7.56 2.66
N LEU A 16 1.43 6.28 2.63
CA LEU A 16 0.51 5.15 2.69
C LEU A 16 -0.27 5.12 4.01
N THR A 17 0.40 5.37 5.12
CA THR A 17 -0.24 5.42 6.44
C THR A 17 -1.28 6.54 6.50
N VAL A 18 -0.94 7.75 6.07
CA VAL A 18 -1.87 8.89 6.07
C VAL A 18 -3.07 8.62 5.14
N THR A 19 -2.82 8.02 3.98
CA THR A 19 -3.89 7.69 3.02
C THR A 19 -4.76 6.51 3.46
N GLY A 20 -4.28 5.64 4.35
CA GLY A 20 -5.09 4.60 4.99
C GLY A 20 -5.84 5.09 6.24
N VAL A 21 -5.12 5.75 7.16
CA VAL A 21 -5.64 6.13 8.48
C VAL A 21 -6.70 7.21 8.40
N LEU A 22 -6.52 8.26 7.58
CA LEU A 22 -7.47 9.36 7.54
C LEU A 22 -8.86 8.91 7.05
N PRO A 23 -8.99 8.20 5.92
CA PRO A 23 -10.30 7.71 5.48
C PRO A 23 -10.89 6.68 6.45
N LEU A 24 -10.04 5.86 7.09
CA LEU A 24 -10.47 4.91 8.12
C LEU A 24 -11.09 5.63 9.32
N MET A 25 -10.42 6.66 9.85
CA MET A 25 -10.96 7.50 10.94
C MET A 25 -12.28 8.16 10.54
N ASN A 26 -12.38 8.67 9.31
CA ASN A 26 -13.62 9.26 8.83
C ASN A 26 -14.79 8.26 8.78
N LYS A 27 -14.54 7.01 8.35
CA LYS A 27 -15.56 5.93 8.35
C LYS A 27 -16.11 5.64 9.74
N PHE A 28 -15.31 5.85 10.80
CA PHE A 28 -15.75 5.74 12.19
C PHE A 28 -16.36 7.04 12.76
N GLY A 29 -16.58 8.06 11.93
CA GLY A 29 -17.10 9.36 12.36
C GLY A 29 -16.09 10.20 13.14
N ILE A 30 -14.79 9.87 13.05
CA ILE A 30 -13.71 10.57 13.75
C ILE A 30 -13.05 11.54 12.79
N GLY A 31 -13.06 12.83 13.14
CA GLY A 31 -12.32 13.88 12.45
C GLY A 31 -13.14 14.70 11.45
N PRO A 32 -12.52 15.75 10.87
CA PRO A 32 -13.15 16.67 9.94
C PRO A 32 -13.41 16.05 8.54
N GLU A 33 -14.29 16.67 7.74
CA GLU A 33 -14.71 16.13 6.44
C GLU A 33 -13.56 15.91 5.43
N TRP A 34 -12.47 16.68 5.54
CA TRP A 34 -11.31 16.52 4.66
C TRP A 34 -10.57 15.19 4.85
N PHE A 35 -10.83 14.45 5.95
CA PHE A 35 -10.31 13.11 6.16
C PHE A 35 -10.82 12.09 5.13
N LYS A 36 -11.92 12.39 4.43
CA LYS A 36 -12.44 11.56 3.34
C LYS A 36 -11.47 11.47 2.15
N LEU A 37 -10.50 12.40 2.06
CA LEU A 37 -9.55 12.50 0.96
C LEU A 37 -10.23 12.52 -0.43
N GLU A 38 -11.40 13.18 -0.55
CA GLU A 38 -12.20 13.26 -1.79
C GLU A 38 -11.42 13.87 -2.98
N ILE A 39 -10.35 14.63 -2.69
CA ILE A 39 -9.45 15.25 -3.67
C ILE A 39 -8.59 14.18 -4.39
N LEU A 40 -8.38 13.02 -3.78
CA LEU A 40 -7.76 11.87 -4.41
C LEU A 40 -8.89 10.94 -4.87
N PRO A 41 -9.36 11.04 -6.12
CA PRO A 41 -10.32 10.07 -6.61
C PRO A 41 -9.74 8.66 -6.41
N VAL A 42 -10.59 7.71 -6.01
CA VAL A 42 -10.29 6.26 -5.95
C VAL A 42 -9.57 5.80 -7.23
N ASN A 43 -9.78 6.54 -8.33
CA ASN A 43 -9.11 6.36 -9.59
C ASN A 43 -7.58 6.53 -9.56
N ILE A 44 -7.03 7.46 -8.78
CA ILE A 44 -5.58 7.66 -8.62
C ILE A 44 -5.01 6.65 -7.62
N PHE A 45 -5.80 6.29 -6.61
CA PHE A 45 -5.39 5.32 -5.61
C PHE A 45 -4.97 3.99 -6.22
N SER A 46 -5.68 3.45 -7.22
CA SER A 46 -5.25 2.18 -7.84
C SER A 46 -3.85 2.23 -8.46
N TYR A 47 -3.43 3.37 -9.02
CA TYR A 47 -2.08 3.53 -9.55
C TYR A 47 -1.05 3.59 -8.43
N ILE A 48 -1.37 4.31 -7.34
CA ILE A 48 -0.52 4.36 -6.14
C ILE A 48 -0.40 2.97 -5.52
N VAL A 49 -1.50 2.23 -5.38
CA VAL A 49 -1.54 0.84 -4.90
C VAL A 49 -0.64 -0.05 -5.78
N ALA A 50 -0.76 0.06 -7.11
CA ALA A 50 0.03 -0.76 -8.03
C ALA A 50 1.53 -0.48 -7.91
N ILE A 51 1.91 0.80 -7.88
CA ILE A 51 3.32 1.23 -7.74
C ILE A 51 3.87 0.84 -6.35
N ALA A 52 3.09 1.05 -5.29
CA ALA A 52 3.47 0.68 -3.93
C ALA A 52 3.62 -0.84 -3.79
N GLY A 53 2.68 -1.63 -4.33
CA GLY A 53 2.76 -3.08 -4.34
C GLY A 53 3.98 -3.59 -5.12
N PHE A 54 4.29 -2.97 -6.26
CA PHE A 54 5.51 -3.29 -7.01
C PHE A 54 6.78 -2.96 -6.21
N TYR A 55 6.82 -1.80 -5.57
CA TYR A 55 7.94 -1.39 -4.71
C TYR A 55 8.14 -2.35 -3.53
N LEU A 56 7.05 -2.70 -2.83
CA LEU A 56 7.06 -3.68 -1.74
C LEU A 56 7.52 -5.05 -2.21
N MET A 57 7.13 -5.46 -3.41
CA MET A 57 7.55 -6.73 -4.00
C MET A 57 9.05 -6.75 -4.21
N VAL A 58 9.63 -5.67 -4.78
CA VAL A 58 11.08 -5.53 -4.94
C VAL A 58 11.80 -5.56 -3.59
N ASN A 59 11.31 -4.83 -2.59
CA ASN A 59 11.92 -4.83 -1.26
C ASN A 59 11.87 -6.22 -0.60
N SER A 60 10.75 -6.92 -0.74
CA SER A 60 10.60 -8.28 -0.20
C SER A 60 11.54 -9.28 -0.88
N VAL A 61 11.81 -9.13 -2.18
CA VAL A 61 12.83 -9.95 -2.88
C VAL A 61 14.22 -9.72 -2.28
N ILE A 62 14.58 -8.47 -1.99
CA ILE A 62 15.86 -8.14 -1.33
C ILE A 62 15.93 -8.79 0.06
N GLU A 63 14.85 -8.74 0.85
CA GLU A 63 14.77 -9.40 2.16
C GLU A 63 14.91 -10.92 2.08
N ILE A 64 14.26 -11.57 1.11
CA ILE A 64 14.39 -13.01 0.85
C ILE A 64 15.84 -13.37 0.54
N THR A 65 16.53 -12.58 -0.29
CA THR A 65 17.93 -12.83 -0.64
C THR A 65 18.88 -12.67 0.55
N ASN A 66 18.51 -11.89 1.55
CA ASN A 66 19.25 -11.73 2.81
C ASN A 66 18.90 -12.80 3.87
N SER A 67 18.26 -13.91 3.46
CA SER A 67 17.90 -15.06 4.33
C SER A 67 16.92 -14.74 5.45
N ASN A 68 16.11 -13.67 5.33
CA ASN A 68 15.06 -13.38 6.28
C ASN A 68 13.78 -14.15 5.92
N ALA A 69 13.34 -15.08 6.79
CA ALA A 69 12.13 -15.87 6.59
C ALA A 69 10.85 -15.02 6.46
N ILE A 70 10.85 -13.81 7.04
CA ILE A 70 9.74 -12.87 6.98
C ILE A 70 9.53 -12.35 5.53
N GLY A 71 10.59 -12.28 4.73
CA GLY A 71 10.55 -11.73 3.37
C GLY A 71 9.59 -12.47 2.44
N TRP A 72 9.35 -13.78 2.65
CA TRP A 72 8.37 -14.54 1.86
C TRP A 72 6.92 -14.12 2.14
N ILE A 73 6.60 -13.80 3.39
CA ILE A 73 5.26 -13.32 3.77
C ILE A 73 5.05 -11.92 3.21
N SER A 74 6.04 -11.03 3.38
CA SER A 74 6.02 -9.68 2.80
C SER A 74 5.87 -9.72 1.28
N PHE A 75 6.56 -10.65 0.61
CA PHE A 75 6.46 -10.82 -0.84
C PHE A 75 5.06 -11.23 -1.29
N LEU A 76 4.44 -12.20 -0.60
CA LEU A 76 3.09 -12.65 -0.92
C LEU A 76 2.06 -11.52 -0.74
N ILE A 77 2.17 -10.76 0.36
CA ILE A 77 1.32 -9.60 0.62
C ILE A 77 1.53 -8.54 -0.47
N ALA A 78 2.78 -8.23 -0.82
CA ALA A 78 3.12 -7.27 -1.85
C ALA A 78 2.55 -7.64 -3.23
N VAL A 79 2.59 -8.92 -3.60
CA VAL A 79 1.98 -9.42 -4.84
C VAL A 79 0.47 -9.23 -4.84
N LEU A 80 -0.22 -9.53 -3.72
CA LEU A 80 -1.66 -9.31 -3.61
C LEU A 80 -2.03 -7.84 -3.70
N ILE A 81 -1.26 -6.96 -3.06
CA ILE A 81 -1.44 -5.50 -3.14
C ILE A 81 -1.23 -5.03 -4.59
N MET A 82 -0.12 -5.43 -5.21
CA MET A 82 0.19 -5.08 -6.59
C MET A 82 -0.91 -5.56 -7.54
N ALA A 83 -1.37 -6.80 -7.41
CA ALA A 83 -2.47 -7.35 -8.19
C ALA A 83 -3.76 -6.56 -7.98
N SER A 84 -4.09 -6.21 -6.73
CA SER A 84 -5.29 -5.41 -6.45
C SER A 84 -5.27 -4.04 -7.14
N GLY A 85 -4.10 -3.39 -7.18
CA GLY A 85 -3.92 -2.13 -7.89
C GLY A 85 -3.97 -2.29 -9.41
N ILE A 86 -3.22 -3.25 -9.95
CA ILE A 86 -3.14 -3.49 -11.41
C ILE A 86 -4.49 -3.89 -11.97
N LEU A 87 -5.23 -4.79 -11.32
CA LEU A 87 -6.55 -5.23 -11.79
C LEU A 87 -7.51 -4.05 -11.93
N GLN A 88 -7.57 -3.17 -10.93
CA GLN A 88 -8.38 -1.95 -10.99
C GLN A 88 -7.91 -0.99 -12.10
N VAL A 89 -6.61 -0.89 -12.36
CA VAL A 89 -6.08 -0.10 -13.49
C VAL A 89 -6.50 -0.70 -14.83
N LEU A 90 -6.35 -2.01 -15.01
CA LEU A 90 -6.75 -2.72 -16.23
C LEU A 90 -8.25 -2.55 -16.52
N HIS A 91 -9.08 -2.66 -15.49
CA HIS A 91 -10.52 -2.43 -15.62
C HIS A 91 -10.85 -1.03 -16.17
N LYS A 92 -10.13 0.01 -15.74
CA LYS A 92 -10.34 1.40 -16.23
C LYS A 92 -10.07 1.56 -17.72
N PHE A 93 -9.14 0.79 -18.25
CA PHE A 93 -8.86 0.77 -19.69
C PHE A 93 -9.79 -0.18 -20.45
N ALA A 94 -10.85 -0.68 -19.81
CA ALA A 94 -11.73 -1.72 -20.33
C ALA A 94 -10.97 -2.99 -20.74
N ILE A 95 -9.85 -3.28 -20.07
CA ILE A 95 -9.05 -4.48 -20.29
C ILE A 95 -9.40 -5.51 -19.21
N GLY A 96 -9.98 -6.63 -19.65
CA GLY A 96 -10.30 -7.76 -18.79
C GLY A 96 -11.77 -7.84 -18.36
N PRO A 97 -12.11 -8.84 -17.52
CA PRO A 97 -13.46 -9.09 -17.06
C PRO A 97 -13.93 -8.06 -16.02
N THR A 98 -15.25 -7.96 -15.83
CA THR A 98 -15.88 -6.98 -14.93
C THR A 98 -15.46 -7.11 -13.48
N TRP A 99 -15.09 -8.30 -13.00
CA TRP A 99 -14.65 -8.52 -11.62
C TRP A 99 -13.32 -7.86 -11.27
N PHE A 100 -12.57 -7.35 -12.25
CA PHE A 100 -11.33 -6.58 -12.03
C PHE A 100 -11.56 -5.25 -11.32
N GLU A 101 -12.80 -4.75 -11.26
CA GLU A 101 -13.14 -3.58 -10.43
C GLU A 101 -12.98 -3.87 -8.92
N LEU A 102 -12.92 -5.15 -8.53
CA LEU A 102 -12.78 -5.60 -7.15
C LEU A 102 -13.87 -5.03 -6.22
N THR A 103 -15.08 -4.79 -6.71
CA THR A 103 -16.22 -4.27 -5.93
C THR A 103 -16.64 -5.15 -4.76
N PHE A 104 -16.23 -6.42 -4.77
CA PHE A 104 -16.39 -7.33 -3.64
C PHE A 104 -15.45 -7.00 -2.46
N ILE A 105 -14.39 -6.22 -2.67
CA ILE A 105 -13.48 -5.74 -1.63
C ILE A 105 -13.96 -4.37 -1.16
N SER A 106 -14.40 -4.29 0.09
CA SER A 106 -14.78 -3.02 0.71
C SER A 106 -13.60 -2.05 0.77
N ASP A 107 -13.84 -0.76 0.53
CA ASP A 107 -12.88 0.33 0.74
C ASP A 107 -12.16 0.24 2.09
N LEU A 108 -12.85 -0.26 3.11
CA LEU A 108 -12.32 -0.47 4.45
C LEU A 108 -11.09 -1.39 4.46
N VAL A 109 -11.08 -2.43 3.62
CA VAL A 109 -9.95 -3.35 3.50
C VAL A 109 -8.74 -2.63 2.92
N TYR A 110 -8.92 -1.80 1.89
CA TYR A 110 -7.83 -1.01 1.31
C TYR A 110 -7.23 -0.04 2.33
N TYR A 111 -8.06 0.64 3.13
CA TYR A 111 -7.58 1.55 4.17
C TYR A 111 -6.79 0.83 5.26
N ILE A 112 -7.23 -0.37 5.67
CA ILE A 112 -6.50 -1.18 6.65
C ILE A 112 -5.15 -1.62 6.08
N VAL A 113 -5.13 -2.16 4.86
CA VAL A 113 -3.89 -2.60 4.21
C VAL A 113 -2.91 -1.44 4.08
N PHE A 114 -3.37 -0.28 3.61
CA PHE A 114 -2.53 0.92 3.46
C PHE A 114 -1.96 1.41 4.79
N THR A 115 -2.76 1.34 5.85
CA THR A 115 -2.33 1.70 7.20
C THR A 115 -1.25 0.75 7.70
N VAL A 116 -1.50 -0.57 7.66
CA VAL A 116 -0.60 -1.59 8.18
C VAL A 116 0.72 -1.60 7.42
N GLU A 117 0.65 -1.57 6.09
CA GLU A 117 1.85 -1.57 5.24
C GLU A 117 2.64 -0.27 5.34
N GLY A 118 1.94 0.87 5.42
CA GLY A 118 2.59 2.15 5.65
C GLY A 118 3.39 2.15 6.95
N ILE A 119 2.83 1.56 8.01
CA ILE A 119 3.50 1.37 9.30
C ILE A 119 4.69 0.42 9.16
N PHE A 120 4.54 -0.72 8.49
CA PHE A 120 5.66 -1.66 8.29
C PHE A 120 6.82 -1.04 7.52
N LEU A 121 6.55 -0.26 6.47
CA LEU A 121 7.59 0.47 5.73
C LEU A 121 8.33 1.48 6.61
N MET A 122 7.61 2.22 7.46
CA MET A 122 8.24 3.15 8.40
C MET A 122 9.08 2.42 9.44
N ILE A 123 8.63 1.27 9.95
CA ILE A 123 9.40 0.44 10.90
C ILE A 123 10.64 -0.14 10.21
N ALA A 124 10.51 -0.61 8.96
CA ALA A 124 11.60 -1.18 8.19
C ALA A 124 12.79 -0.22 8.04
N THR A 125 12.54 1.08 7.85
CA THR A 125 13.58 2.13 7.85
C THR A 125 14.48 2.09 9.08
N PHE A 126 13.89 1.87 10.26
CA PHE A 126 14.65 1.82 11.51
C PHE A 126 15.22 0.42 11.80
N ALA A 127 14.56 -0.64 11.33
CA ALA A 127 14.96 -2.02 11.56
C ALA A 127 16.16 -2.45 10.71
N MET A 128 16.33 -1.90 9.49
CA MET A 128 17.44 -2.27 8.60
C MET A 128 18.85 -1.84 9.11
N ASN A 129 18.91 -1.07 10.19
CA ASN A 129 20.17 -0.58 10.79
C ASN A 129 20.51 -1.23 12.14
N LEU A 130 19.75 -2.23 12.58
CA LEU A 130 20.03 -3.06 13.76
C LEU A 130 20.73 -4.37 13.36
#